data_AF-A0A950JMU8-F1
#
_entry.id   AF-A0A950JMU8-F1
#
_cell.length_a   1.000
_cell.length_b   1.000
_cell.length_c   1.000
_cell.angle_alpha   90.00
_cell.angle_beta   90.00
_cell.angle_gamma   90.00
#
_symmetry.space_group_name_H-M   'P 1'
#
loop_
_entity.id
_entity.type
_entity.pdbx_description
1 polymer ?
#
loop_
_entity_poly.entity_id
_entity_poly.type
_entity_poly.pdbx_seq_one_letter_code
_entity_poly.pdbx_strand_id
1 'polypeptide(L)'
;MREATSGWGRRVAGALLRILVCALVIAPISAWSALALWFRLPAPEALRAAAAVLFALLGLATIVALFMRRSRSLIALSVFALAFAGLVVWWGTIKPPLDGDWAPDVARQTTGSIEGDILTLSDVRDFDWRTDSDFTEKWSKRSYDLSKLKTLDLFLAYWAGPEMAHVIMSFGFEDGEHIAWSVEVRREKTSEFSPIADAFKSHTLVYLATTERDSVRLRSNVRGEDVRLYRLNTPPEQARALLLEYALQSTALAQQPKWYNSILANCSTVVFKLVRAAGSTLP
;
A
#
# COMPACT_ATOMS: atom_id res chain seq x y z
N MET A 1 -39.11 29.24 40.26
CA MET A 1 -37.64 29.32 40.04
C MET A 1 -36.96 28.01 39.58
N ARG A 2 -37.67 26.87 39.39
CA ARG A 2 -37.02 25.58 39.01
C ARG A 2 -36.93 25.28 37.50
N GLU A 3 -37.56 26.06 36.62
CA GLU A 3 -37.56 25.77 35.18
C GLU A 3 -36.39 26.38 34.39
N ALA A 4 -35.84 27.51 34.84
CA ALA A 4 -34.78 28.24 34.14
C ALA A 4 -33.43 27.51 34.12
N THR A 5 -33.12 26.70 35.14
CA THR A 5 -31.88 25.91 35.26
C THR A 5 -31.83 24.75 34.26
N SER A 6 -32.99 24.19 33.89
CA SER A 6 -33.10 23.07 32.94
C SER A 6 -32.75 23.48 31.49
N GLY A 7 -33.05 24.72 31.09
CA GLY A 7 -32.78 25.21 29.74
C GLY A 7 -31.31 25.62 29.56
N TRP A 8 -30.71 26.19 30.61
CA TRP A 8 -29.30 26.59 30.60
C TRP A 8 -28.36 25.37 30.56
N GLY A 9 -28.61 24.35 31.38
CA GLY A 9 -27.84 23.09 31.35
C GLY A 9 -27.88 22.38 29.99
N ARG A 10 -29.06 22.34 29.35
CA ARG A 10 -29.22 21.77 27.99
C ARG A 10 -28.48 22.56 26.91
N ARG A 11 -28.47 23.90 27.00
CA ARG A 11 -27.74 24.76 26.06
C ARG A 11 -26.22 24.64 26.22
N VAL A 12 -25.71 24.56 27.45
CA VAL A 12 -24.30 24.35 27.75
C VAL A 12 -23.85 22.96 27.30
N ALA A 13 -24.61 21.92 27.63
CA ALA A 13 -24.33 20.55 27.19
C ALA A 13 -24.31 20.42 25.65
N GLY A 14 -25.27 21.05 24.96
CA GLY A 14 -25.30 21.07 23.50
C GLY A 14 -24.12 21.82 22.87
N ALA A 15 -23.63 22.89 23.50
CA ALA A 15 -22.44 23.60 23.04
C ALA A 15 -21.16 22.77 23.23
N LEU A 16 -21.00 22.14 24.41
CA LEU A 16 -19.87 21.28 24.70
C LEU A 16 -19.82 20.04 23.79
N LEU A 17 -20.96 19.43 23.51
CA LEU A 17 -21.06 18.31 22.57
C LEU A 17 -20.62 18.71 21.16
N ARG A 18 -21.03 19.90 20.68
CA ARG A 18 -20.60 20.41 19.37
C ARG A 18 -19.09 20.64 19.33
N ILE A 19 -18.52 21.23 20.38
CA ILE A 19 -17.08 21.45 20.48
C ILE A 19 -16.33 20.11 20.46
N LEU A 20 -16.80 19.12 21.23
CA LEU A 20 -16.22 17.78 21.26
C LEU A 20 -16.26 17.12 19.88
N VAL A 21 -17.41 17.17 19.19
CA VAL A 21 -17.55 16.62 17.83
C VAL A 21 -16.60 17.32 16.86
N CYS A 22 -16.51 18.66 16.88
CA CYS A 22 -15.57 19.40 16.05
C CYS A 22 -14.11 19.03 16.36
N ALA A 23 -13.74 18.89 17.63
CA ALA A 23 -12.39 18.50 18.03
C ALA A 23 -12.04 17.07 17.56
N LEU A 24 -12.98 16.13 17.65
CA LEU A 24 -12.83 14.76 17.14
C LEU A 24 -12.67 14.68 15.63
N VAL A 25 -13.08 15.71 14.88
CA VAL A 25 -12.84 15.82 13.44
C VAL A 25 -11.53 16.54 13.14
N ILE A 26 -11.25 17.66 13.80
CA ILE A 26 -10.06 18.48 13.56
C ILE A 26 -8.78 17.73 13.93
N ALA A 27 -8.76 16.98 15.04
CA ALA A 27 -7.55 16.32 15.50
C ALA A 27 -7.03 15.25 14.52
N PRO A 28 -7.84 14.29 14.03
CA PRO A 28 -7.38 13.33 13.01
C PRO A 28 -6.95 14.01 11.70
N ILE A 29 -7.68 15.04 11.25
CA ILE A 29 -7.31 15.79 10.04
C ILE A 29 -5.96 16.49 10.22
N SER A 30 -5.71 17.06 11.39
CA SER A 30 -4.44 17.73 11.71
C SER A 30 -3.30 16.72 11.77
N ALA A 31 -3.52 15.56 12.40
CA ALA A 31 -2.53 14.49 12.47
C ALA A 31 -2.19 13.96 11.06
N TRP A 32 -3.20 13.67 10.25
CA TRP A 32 -3.02 13.23 8.86
C TRP A 32 -2.29 14.30 8.03
N SER A 33 -2.68 15.57 8.15
CA SER A 33 -2.04 16.68 7.43
C SER A 33 -0.58 16.87 7.81
N ALA A 34 -0.26 16.76 9.11
CA ALA A 34 1.12 16.85 9.60
C ALA A 34 1.97 15.71 9.05
N LEU A 35 1.46 14.47 9.04
CA LEU A 35 2.16 13.31 8.48
C LEU A 35 2.33 13.43 6.96
N ALA A 36 1.31 13.90 6.24
CA ALA A 36 1.39 14.15 4.80
C ALA A 36 2.49 15.16 4.45
N LEU A 37 2.62 16.25 5.22
CA LEU A 37 3.68 17.23 5.06
C LEU A 37 5.06 16.64 5.42
N TRP A 38 5.16 15.91 6.53
CA TRP A 38 6.41 15.28 6.96
C TRP A 38 7.00 14.33 5.91
N PHE A 39 6.16 13.47 5.32
CA PHE A 39 6.62 12.45 4.38
C PHE A 39 6.76 12.94 2.94
N ARG A 40 5.95 13.92 2.50
CA ARG A 40 5.84 14.24 1.06
C ARG A 40 6.15 15.68 0.67
N LEU A 41 6.32 16.59 1.62
CA LEU A 41 6.72 17.96 1.27
C LEU A 41 8.13 17.92 0.63
N PRO A 42 8.32 18.43 -0.60
CA PRO A 42 9.61 18.38 -1.30
C PRO A 42 10.55 19.46 -0.74
N ALA A 43 11.02 19.24 0.49
CA ALA A 43 11.79 20.21 1.25
C ALA A 43 12.82 19.51 2.16
N PRO A 44 13.87 20.23 2.58
CA PRO A 44 14.78 19.74 3.61
C PRO A 44 14.03 19.34 4.88
N GLU A 45 14.55 18.35 5.60
CA GLU A 45 13.91 17.76 6.78
C GLU A 45 13.43 18.79 7.80
N ALA A 46 14.25 19.81 8.11
CA ALA A 46 13.87 20.88 9.03
C ALA A 46 12.61 21.64 8.60
N LEU A 47 12.45 21.90 7.29
CA LEU A 47 11.27 22.58 6.76
C LEU A 47 10.04 21.67 6.75
N ARG A 48 10.22 20.37 6.49
CA ARG A 48 9.14 19.37 6.62
C ARG A 48 8.64 19.28 8.05
N ALA A 49 9.55 19.19 9.02
CA ALA A 49 9.22 19.21 10.44
C ALA A 49 8.48 20.50 10.83
N ALA A 50 9.02 21.66 10.42
CA ALA A 50 8.39 22.96 10.71
C ALA A 50 6.97 23.06 10.13
N ALA A 51 6.76 22.61 8.89
CA ALA A 51 5.45 22.61 8.25
C ALA A 51 4.46 21.66 8.97
N ALA A 52 4.90 20.46 9.34
CA ALA A 52 4.10 19.49 10.07
C ALA A 52 3.69 20.03 11.46
N VAL A 53 4.64 20.61 12.20
CA VAL A 53 4.39 21.23 13.51
C VAL A 53 3.46 22.43 13.37
N LEU A 54 3.66 23.30 12.38
CA LEU A 54 2.81 24.47 12.14
C LEU A 54 1.36 24.07 11.85
N PHE A 55 1.15 23.02 11.04
CA PHE A 55 -0.20 22.52 10.75
C PHE A 55 -0.85 21.90 12.00
N ALA A 56 -0.09 21.15 12.80
CA ALA A 56 -0.57 20.60 14.06
C ALA A 56 -0.95 21.72 15.07
N LEU A 57 -0.13 22.77 15.17
CA LEU A 57 -0.41 23.95 15.98
C LEU A 57 -1.64 24.72 15.48
N LEU A 58 -1.86 24.80 14.16
CA LEU A 58 -3.07 25.38 13.58
C LEU A 58 -4.31 24.57 13.98
N GLY A 59 -4.23 23.24 13.96
CA GLY A 59 -5.30 22.36 14.44
C GLY A 59 -5.61 22.58 15.93
N LEU A 60 -4.57 22.59 16.77
CA LEU A 60 -4.70 22.86 18.20
C LEU A 60 -5.30 24.25 18.48
N ALA A 61 -4.79 25.28 17.81
CA ALA A 61 -5.31 26.64 17.92
C ALA A 61 -6.79 26.73 17.51
N THR A 62 -7.18 26.00 16.46
CA THR A 62 -8.59 25.91 16.05
C THR A 62 -9.45 25.26 17.12
N ILE A 63 -9.00 24.16 17.73
CA ILE A 63 -9.72 23.48 18.83
C ILE A 63 -9.88 24.42 20.04
N VAL A 64 -8.81 25.12 20.43
CA VAL A 64 -8.86 26.11 21.52
C VAL A 64 -9.83 27.25 21.18
N ALA A 65 -9.82 27.73 19.94
CA ALA A 65 -10.71 28.79 19.48
C ALA A 65 -12.20 28.42 19.52
N LEU A 66 -12.56 27.12 19.53
CA LEU A 66 -13.94 26.66 19.69
C LEU A 66 -14.55 27.03 21.06
N PHE A 67 -13.72 27.21 22.09
CA PHE A 67 -14.14 27.66 23.41
C PHE A 67 -14.22 29.19 23.54
N MET A 68 -13.79 29.93 22.51
CA MET A 68 -13.80 31.40 22.51
C MET A 68 -15.11 31.96 21.94
N ARG A 69 -15.17 33.30 21.78
CA ARG A 69 -16.29 33.98 21.12
C ARG A 69 -16.56 33.40 19.74
N ARG A 70 -17.84 33.26 19.37
CA ARG A 70 -18.31 32.69 18.10
C ARG A 70 -17.60 33.27 16.87
N SER A 71 -17.33 34.57 16.81
CA SER A 71 -16.62 35.18 15.69
C SER A 71 -15.19 34.65 15.52
N ARG A 72 -14.45 34.46 16.63
CA ARG A 72 -13.10 33.90 16.60
C ARG A 72 -13.09 32.43 16.21
N SER A 73 -14.05 31.65 16.71
CA SER A 73 -14.24 30.24 16.33
C SER A 73 -14.49 30.10 14.83
N LEU A 74 -15.36 30.93 14.25
CA LEU A 74 -15.65 30.91 12.80
C LEU A 74 -14.42 31.28 11.96
N ILE A 75 -13.65 32.29 12.37
CA ILE A 75 -12.42 32.66 11.67
C ILE A 75 -11.41 31.50 11.71
N ALA A 76 -11.18 30.90 12.89
CA ALA A 76 -10.25 29.79 13.04
C ALA A 76 -10.65 28.58 12.20
N LEU A 77 -11.94 28.21 12.19
CA LEU A 77 -12.47 27.15 11.34
C LEU A 77 -12.28 27.44 9.85
N SER A 78 -12.53 28.67 9.40
CA SER A 78 -12.33 29.07 8.01
C SER A 78 -10.85 28.99 7.60
N VAL A 79 -9.94 29.48 8.44
CA VAL A 79 -8.49 29.40 8.17
C VAL A 79 -8.02 27.94 8.11
N PHE A 80 -8.45 27.12 9.08
CA PHE A 80 -8.14 25.69 9.08
C PHE A 80 -8.67 24.98 7.84
N ALA A 81 -9.94 25.24 7.47
CA ALA A 81 -10.57 24.65 6.30
C ALA A 81 -9.86 25.05 5.01
N LEU A 82 -9.46 26.32 4.86
CA LEU A 82 -8.70 26.79 3.70
C LEU A 82 -7.30 26.17 3.63
N ALA A 83 -6.58 26.10 4.76
CA ALA A 83 -5.27 25.45 4.83
C ALA A 83 -5.36 23.96 4.48
N PHE A 84 -6.35 23.25 5.02
CA PHE A 84 -6.59 21.86 4.71
C PHE A 84 -7.01 21.64 3.26
N ALA A 85 -7.88 22.49 2.71
CA ALA A 85 -8.26 22.42 1.30
C ALA A 85 -7.05 22.60 0.37
N GLY A 86 -6.18 23.57 0.66
CA GLY A 86 -4.93 23.75 -0.07
C GLY A 86 -4.02 22.52 0.00
N LEU A 87 -3.91 21.92 1.19
CA LEU A 87 -3.14 20.68 1.38
C LEU A 87 -3.74 19.50 0.63
N VAL A 88 -5.07 19.34 0.61
CA VAL A 88 -5.75 18.27 -0.16
C VAL A 88 -5.54 18.46 -1.66
N VAL A 89 -5.63 19.70 -2.16
CA VAL A 89 -5.35 20.01 -3.57
C VAL A 89 -3.91 19.63 -3.91
N TRP A 90 -2.92 20.09 -3.12
CA TRP A 90 -1.52 19.72 -3.30
C TRP A 90 -1.31 18.20 -3.20
N TRP A 91 -1.91 17.54 -2.21
CA TRP A 91 -1.82 16.09 -2.05
C TRP A 91 -2.32 15.35 -3.29
N GLY A 92 -3.38 15.84 -3.93
CA GLY A 92 -3.94 15.31 -5.16
C GLY A 92 -3.01 15.41 -6.37
N THR A 93 -2.08 16.39 -6.39
CA THR A 93 -1.13 16.55 -7.51
C THR A 93 0.07 15.61 -7.44
N ILE A 94 0.30 14.95 -6.29
CA ILE A 94 1.42 14.02 -6.08
C ILE A 94 1.14 12.72 -6.84
N LYS A 95 1.80 12.57 -7.99
CA LYS A 95 1.70 11.41 -8.88
C LYS A 95 2.78 10.37 -8.60
N PRO A 96 2.46 9.08 -8.70
CA PRO A 96 3.46 8.02 -8.60
C PRO A 96 4.43 8.14 -9.77
N PRO A 97 5.74 8.12 -9.53
CA PRO A 97 6.73 8.18 -10.60
C PRO A 97 6.68 6.92 -11.47
N LEU A 98 6.87 7.11 -12.78
CA LEU A 98 7.02 6.02 -13.76
C LEU A 98 8.43 5.43 -13.69
N ASP A 99 9.41 6.33 -13.71
CA ASP A 99 10.83 6.03 -13.65
C ASP A 99 11.41 6.47 -12.30
N GLY A 100 12.42 5.76 -11.83
CA GLY A 100 13.09 6.03 -10.57
C GLY A 100 14.36 5.21 -10.45
N ASP A 101 15.26 5.62 -9.56
CA ASP A 101 16.46 4.84 -9.22
C ASP A 101 16.09 3.73 -8.23
N TRP A 102 15.34 2.77 -8.75
CA TRP A 102 14.74 1.68 -7.99
C TRP A 102 15.82 0.73 -7.45
N ALA A 103 15.55 0.19 -6.26
CA ALA A 103 16.39 -0.86 -5.70
C ALA A 103 16.41 -2.10 -6.63
N PRO A 104 17.54 -2.79 -6.79
CA PRO A 104 17.73 -3.72 -7.90
C PRO A 104 16.72 -4.89 -7.93
N ASP A 105 16.33 -5.38 -6.76
CA ASP A 105 15.36 -6.48 -6.58
C ASP A 105 13.92 -6.12 -6.94
N VAL A 106 13.60 -4.82 -7.03
CA VAL A 106 12.28 -4.30 -7.44
C VAL A 106 12.40 -3.32 -8.62
N ALA A 107 13.53 -3.37 -9.33
CA ALA A 107 13.85 -2.38 -10.35
C ALA A 107 12.94 -2.48 -11.57
N ARG A 108 12.47 -3.69 -11.87
CA ARG A 108 11.65 -3.96 -13.05
C ARG A 108 10.23 -4.35 -12.65
N GLN A 109 9.27 -3.92 -13.46
CA GLN A 109 7.88 -4.29 -13.36
C GLN A 109 7.62 -5.43 -14.35
N THR A 110 7.15 -6.58 -13.88
CA THR A 110 6.82 -7.68 -14.79
C THR A 110 5.72 -7.23 -15.76
N THR A 111 5.85 -7.58 -17.03
CA THR A 111 4.82 -7.36 -18.05
C THR A 111 4.45 -8.67 -18.72
N GLY A 112 3.24 -8.75 -19.27
CA GLY A 112 2.72 -9.97 -19.88
C GLY A 112 1.97 -9.71 -21.17
N SER A 113 2.10 -10.65 -22.11
CA SER A 113 1.25 -10.76 -23.29
C SER A 113 0.66 -12.17 -23.38
N ILE A 114 -0.53 -12.26 -23.98
CA ILE A 114 -1.26 -13.52 -24.11
C ILE A 114 -1.56 -13.72 -25.59
N GLU A 115 -1.13 -14.86 -26.13
CA GLU A 115 -1.36 -15.27 -27.50
C GLU A 115 -1.95 -16.68 -27.50
N GLY A 116 -3.28 -16.78 -27.66
CA GLY A 116 -4.00 -18.04 -27.49
C GLY A 116 -3.89 -18.53 -26.04
N ASP A 117 -3.35 -19.73 -25.87
CA ASP A 117 -3.08 -20.33 -24.56
C ASP A 117 -1.65 -20.11 -24.06
N ILE A 118 -0.84 -19.31 -24.75
CA ILE A 118 0.53 -19.01 -24.31
C ILE A 118 0.56 -17.66 -23.60
N LEU A 119 0.90 -17.69 -22.31
CA LEU A 119 1.24 -16.50 -21.52
C LEU A 119 2.74 -16.26 -21.62
N THR A 120 3.16 -15.11 -22.14
CA THR A 120 4.56 -14.70 -22.18
C THR A 120 4.79 -13.54 -21.22
N LEU A 121 5.69 -13.73 -20.27
CA LEU A 121 6.06 -12.73 -19.28
C LEU A 121 7.48 -12.24 -19.54
N SER A 122 7.66 -10.92 -19.47
CA SER A 122 8.97 -10.26 -19.49
C SER A 122 9.30 -9.75 -18.09
N ASP A 123 10.59 -9.67 -17.78
CA ASP A 123 11.09 -9.25 -16.49
C ASP A 123 10.60 -10.14 -15.34
N VAL A 124 10.70 -11.46 -15.55
CA VAL A 124 10.55 -12.47 -14.49
C VAL A 124 11.84 -12.55 -13.70
N ARG A 125 11.77 -12.29 -12.39
CA ARG A 125 12.93 -12.29 -11.48
C ARG A 125 13.35 -13.71 -11.12
N ASP A 126 14.64 -13.99 -11.24
CA ASP A 126 15.22 -15.30 -10.94
C ASP A 126 16.59 -15.12 -10.26
N PHE A 127 16.63 -14.28 -9.21
CA PHE A 127 17.89 -13.89 -8.59
C PHE A 127 18.44 -15.03 -7.74
N ASP A 128 19.77 -15.16 -7.73
CA ASP A 128 20.45 -16.11 -6.86
C ASP A 128 21.01 -15.38 -5.63
N TRP A 129 20.29 -15.52 -4.51
CA TRP A 129 20.54 -14.79 -3.27
C TRP A 129 21.63 -15.45 -2.41
N ARG A 130 22.54 -14.64 -1.89
CA ARG A 130 23.51 -15.04 -0.86
C ARG A 130 23.21 -14.32 0.46
N THR A 131 22.89 -13.04 0.39
CA THR A 131 22.36 -12.23 1.48
C THR A 131 21.26 -11.30 0.94
N ASP A 132 20.62 -10.49 1.78
CA ASP A 132 19.59 -9.53 1.35
C ASP A 132 20.14 -8.42 0.43
N SER A 133 21.47 -8.20 0.46
CA SER A 133 22.16 -7.19 -0.35
C SER A 133 23.21 -7.76 -1.30
N ASP A 134 23.47 -9.07 -1.28
CA ASP A 134 24.38 -9.76 -2.21
C ASP A 134 23.61 -10.86 -2.94
N PHE A 135 23.41 -10.64 -4.22
CA PHE A 135 22.68 -11.52 -5.12
C PHE A 135 23.18 -11.35 -6.54
N THR A 136 22.97 -12.39 -7.35
CA THR A 136 23.20 -12.30 -8.79
C THR A 136 21.89 -11.96 -9.47
N GLU A 137 21.84 -10.79 -10.10
CA GLU A 137 20.66 -10.37 -10.85
C GLU A 137 20.42 -11.25 -12.09
N LYS A 138 19.17 -11.66 -12.27
CA LYS A 138 18.71 -12.35 -13.46
C LYS A 138 17.25 -12.02 -13.72
N TRP A 139 17.03 -11.32 -14.82
CA TRP A 139 15.70 -11.00 -15.34
C TRP A 139 15.50 -11.78 -16.63
N SER A 140 14.44 -12.56 -16.70
CA SER A 140 14.19 -13.49 -17.81
C SER A 140 12.85 -13.22 -18.48
N LYS A 141 12.79 -13.54 -19.78
CA LYS A 141 11.53 -13.70 -20.50
C LYS A 141 11.14 -15.17 -20.46
N ARG A 142 9.91 -15.48 -20.06
CA ARG A 142 9.41 -16.86 -19.93
C ARG A 142 8.03 -16.98 -20.56
N SER A 143 7.74 -18.15 -21.13
CA SER A 143 6.46 -18.45 -21.77
C SER A 143 5.87 -19.71 -21.16
N TYR A 144 4.59 -19.66 -20.84
CA TYR A 144 3.86 -20.71 -20.15
C TYR A 144 2.62 -21.10 -20.93
N ASP A 145 2.42 -22.41 -21.10
CA ASP A 145 1.20 -22.96 -21.70
C ASP A 145 0.11 -23.05 -20.62
N LEU A 146 -0.90 -22.18 -20.73
CA LEU A 146 -1.99 -22.06 -19.77
C LEU A 146 -2.88 -23.32 -19.72
N SER A 147 -2.86 -24.17 -20.75
CA SER A 147 -3.57 -25.45 -20.75
C SER A 147 -2.92 -26.49 -19.82
N LYS A 148 -1.63 -26.28 -19.48
CA LYS A 148 -0.85 -27.13 -18.59
C LYS A 148 -0.85 -26.66 -17.14
N LEU A 149 -1.58 -25.60 -16.81
CA LEU A 149 -1.71 -25.13 -15.42
C LEU A 149 -2.47 -26.16 -14.58
N LYS A 150 -1.91 -26.59 -13.45
CA LYS A 150 -2.48 -27.64 -12.60
C LYS A 150 -2.78 -27.18 -11.18
N THR A 151 -1.90 -26.39 -10.57
CA THR A 151 -1.98 -26.08 -9.14
C THR A 151 -1.88 -24.59 -8.88
N LEU A 152 -2.45 -24.19 -7.74
CA LEU A 152 -2.28 -22.88 -7.15
C LEU A 152 -1.89 -23.08 -5.69
N ASP A 153 -0.73 -22.54 -5.32
CA ASP A 153 -0.18 -22.62 -3.99
C ASP A 153 -0.10 -21.21 -3.38
N LEU A 154 -0.32 -21.13 -2.08
CA LEU A 154 -0.18 -19.90 -1.29
C LEU A 154 0.99 -20.07 -0.34
N PHE A 155 1.97 -19.17 -0.42
CA PHE A 155 2.99 -19.02 0.59
C PHE A 155 2.69 -17.79 1.46
N LEU A 156 2.76 -17.98 2.78
CA LEU A 156 2.71 -16.92 3.77
C LEU A 156 4.04 -16.87 4.51
N ALA A 157 4.77 -15.78 4.37
CA ALA A 157 6.07 -15.59 5.02
C ALA A 157 5.97 -14.56 6.15
N TYR A 158 6.20 -14.99 7.39
CA TYR A 158 6.05 -14.17 8.58
C TYR A 158 7.41 -13.64 9.03
N TRP A 159 7.55 -12.32 9.11
CA TRP A 159 8.81 -11.65 9.51
C TRP A 159 8.72 -10.91 10.85
N ALA A 160 7.52 -10.59 11.33
CA ALA A 160 7.30 -9.80 12.54
C ALA A 160 6.08 -10.30 13.34
N GLY A 161 6.08 -11.60 13.64
CA GLY A 161 5.00 -12.28 14.37
C GLY A 161 3.88 -12.80 13.46
N PRO A 162 2.81 -13.41 14.03
CA PRO A 162 1.78 -14.11 13.27
C PRO A 162 0.77 -13.19 12.56
N GLU A 163 0.79 -11.88 12.85
CA GLU A 163 -0.19 -10.93 12.31
C GLU A 163 0.27 -10.26 11.01
N MET A 164 1.53 -10.43 10.62
CA MET A 164 2.11 -9.83 9.41
C MET A 164 2.79 -10.91 8.58
N ALA A 165 2.11 -11.31 7.50
CA ALA A 165 2.63 -12.24 6.51
C ALA A 165 2.73 -11.60 5.14
N HIS A 166 3.74 -12.01 4.40
CA HIS A 166 3.93 -11.65 3.01
C HIS A 166 3.29 -12.72 2.16
N VAL A 167 2.40 -12.30 1.27
CA VAL A 167 1.60 -13.19 0.44
C VAL A 167 2.30 -13.42 -0.90
N ILE A 168 2.51 -14.69 -1.26
CA ILE A 168 3.02 -15.09 -2.57
C ILE A 168 2.08 -16.16 -3.12
N MET A 169 1.62 -15.97 -4.36
CA MET A 169 0.82 -16.96 -5.07
C MET A 169 1.69 -17.67 -6.09
N SER A 170 1.78 -19.00 -6.04
CA SER A 170 2.56 -19.79 -6.98
C SER A 170 1.66 -20.66 -7.85
N PHE A 171 1.89 -20.61 -9.16
CA PHE A 171 1.11 -21.33 -10.17
C PHE A 171 1.96 -22.46 -10.73
N GLY A 172 1.55 -23.70 -10.51
CA GLY A 172 2.30 -24.89 -10.93
C GLY A 172 1.77 -25.51 -12.21
N PHE A 173 2.67 -25.89 -13.10
CA PHE A 173 2.40 -26.48 -14.41
C PHE A 173 2.70 -27.99 -14.44
N GLU A 174 2.17 -28.69 -15.43
CA GLU A 174 2.27 -30.14 -15.59
C GLU A 174 3.72 -30.67 -15.70
N ASP A 175 4.63 -29.85 -16.22
CA ASP A 175 6.07 -30.17 -16.34
C ASP A 175 6.86 -29.91 -15.04
N GLY A 176 6.19 -29.46 -13.98
CA GLY A 176 6.79 -29.13 -12.71
C GLY A 176 7.36 -27.70 -12.64
N GLU A 177 7.23 -26.89 -13.69
CA GLU A 177 7.54 -25.46 -13.59
C GLU A 177 6.54 -24.74 -12.69
N HIS A 178 7.04 -23.73 -11.98
CA HIS A 178 6.23 -22.88 -11.11
C HIS A 178 6.57 -21.42 -11.38
N ILE A 179 5.54 -20.58 -11.36
CA ILE A 179 5.70 -19.13 -11.35
C ILE A 179 5.07 -18.53 -10.11
N ALA A 180 5.89 -17.86 -9.32
CA ALA A 180 5.49 -17.22 -8.08
C ALA A 180 5.28 -15.72 -8.30
N TRP A 181 4.13 -15.21 -7.88
CA TRP A 181 3.76 -13.81 -7.96
C TRP A 181 3.76 -13.16 -6.59
N SER A 182 4.36 -11.97 -6.55
CA SER A 182 4.42 -11.14 -5.36
C SER A 182 4.06 -9.70 -5.67
N VAL A 183 3.27 -9.09 -4.80
CA VAL A 183 2.98 -7.65 -4.82
C VAL A 183 3.85 -6.99 -3.76
N GLU A 184 4.77 -6.14 -4.20
CA GLU A 184 5.80 -5.56 -3.35
C GLU A 184 5.74 -4.04 -3.34
N VAL A 185 6.49 -3.47 -2.39
CA VAL A 185 6.85 -2.06 -2.37
C VAL A 185 7.98 -1.83 -3.37
N ARG A 186 7.77 -0.95 -4.34
CA ARG A 186 8.81 -0.50 -5.28
C ARG A 186 9.56 0.67 -4.67
N ARG A 187 10.63 0.35 -3.95
CA ARG A 187 11.47 1.32 -3.23
C ARG A 187 12.64 1.82 -4.08
N GLU A 188 13.08 3.04 -3.81
CA GLU A 188 14.34 3.59 -4.33
C GLU A 188 15.55 2.95 -3.62
N LYS A 189 16.73 2.94 -4.25
CA LYS A 189 17.93 2.24 -3.74
C LYS A 189 18.30 2.56 -2.29
N THR A 190 18.14 3.81 -1.89
CA THR A 190 18.50 4.29 -0.55
C THR A 190 17.32 4.33 0.42
N SER A 191 16.14 3.90 -0.03
CA SER A 191 14.91 3.96 0.74
C SER A 191 14.57 2.59 1.34
N GLU A 192 14.13 2.61 2.58
CA GLU A 192 13.67 1.43 3.31
C GLU A 192 12.14 1.37 3.34
N PHE A 193 11.61 0.18 3.55
CA PHE A 193 10.18 -0.01 3.78
C PHE A 193 9.75 0.68 5.09
N SER A 194 8.63 1.40 5.04
CA SER A 194 8.05 2.01 6.25
C SER A 194 6.53 1.97 6.17
N PRO A 195 5.85 1.14 6.99
CA PRO A 195 4.39 1.03 6.94
C PRO A 195 3.67 2.37 7.05
N ILE A 196 4.19 3.27 7.89
CA ILE A 196 3.63 4.60 8.09
C ILE A 196 3.91 5.47 6.86
N ALA A 197 5.17 5.57 6.41
CA ALA A 197 5.49 6.43 5.26
C ALA A 197 4.75 5.96 3.99
N ASP A 198 4.57 4.66 3.82
CA ASP A 198 3.86 4.05 2.71
C ASP A 198 2.35 4.25 2.75
N ALA A 199 1.76 4.53 3.92
CA ALA A 199 0.39 5.05 3.97
C ALA A 199 0.27 6.47 3.37
N PHE A 200 1.40 7.18 3.22
CA PHE A 200 1.50 8.56 2.76
C PHE A 200 2.24 8.69 1.41
N LYS A 201 1.97 7.80 0.44
CA LYS A 201 2.50 7.88 -0.93
C LYS A 201 4.03 7.83 -1.01
N SER A 202 4.74 7.14 -0.12
CA SER A 202 6.22 7.13 -0.18
C SER A 202 6.74 6.29 -1.35
N HIS A 203 6.22 5.07 -1.52
CA HIS A 203 6.64 4.16 -2.58
C HIS A 203 5.50 3.72 -3.49
N THR A 204 5.85 3.29 -4.71
CA THR A 204 4.90 2.74 -5.67
C THR A 204 4.73 1.24 -5.49
N LEU A 205 3.70 0.67 -6.09
CA LEU A 205 3.51 -0.78 -6.19
C LEU A 205 4.42 -1.35 -7.27
N VAL A 206 4.90 -2.57 -7.07
CA VAL A 206 5.44 -3.42 -8.13
C VAL A 206 4.81 -4.80 -8.04
N TYR A 207 4.50 -5.38 -9.21
CA TYR A 207 4.08 -6.78 -9.29
C TYR A 207 5.24 -7.53 -9.91
N LEU A 208 5.73 -8.54 -9.20
CA LEU A 208 6.86 -9.35 -9.60
C LEU A 208 6.40 -10.78 -9.83
N ALA A 209 6.52 -11.23 -11.08
CA ALA A 209 6.65 -12.65 -11.34
C ALA A 209 8.08 -13.08 -11.06
N THR A 210 8.21 -14.22 -10.41
CA THR A 210 9.47 -14.77 -9.93
C THR A 210 9.48 -16.28 -10.10
N THR A 211 10.65 -16.90 -10.05
CA THR A 211 10.73 -18.34 -9.72
C THR A 211 10.46 -18.53 -8.23
N GLU A 212 9.96 -19.70 -7.83
CA GLU A 212 9.86 -20.02 -6.39
C GLU A 212 11.23 -20.00 -5.72
N ARG A 213 12.27 -20.47 -6.43
CA ARG A 213 13.66 -20.43 -5.96
C ARG A 213 14.13 -19.00 -5.65
N ASP A 214 13.62 -17.98 -6.34
CA ASP A 214 13.91 -16.59 -6.04
C ASP A 214 13.12 -16.14 -4.80
N SER A 215 11.80 -16.10 -4.89
CA SER A 215 10.95 -15.40 -3.92
C SER A 215 10.75 -16.16 -2.61
N VAL A 216 10.69 -17.50 -2.64
CA VAL A 216 10.51 -18.32 -1.45
C VAL A 216 11.84 -18.44 -0.71
N ARG A 217 12.93 -18.78 -1.41
CA ARG A 217 14.27 -18.96 -0.80
C ARG A 217 14.79 -17.68 -0.16
N LEU A 218 14.56 -16.51 -0.78
CA LEU A 218 14.91 -15.22 -0.18
C LEU A 218 14.34 -15.11 1.23
N ARG A 219 13.09 -15.52 1.41
CA ARG A 219 12.38 -15.40 2.68
C ARG A 219 12.77 -16.49 3.66
N SER A 220 12.69 -17.76 3.24
CA SER A 220 12.93 -18.91 4.13
C SER A 220 14.40 -19.08 4.51
N ASN A 221 15.33 -18.90 3.56
CA ASN A 221 16.74 -19.29 3.77
C ASN A 221 17.66 -18.09 3.96
N VAL A 222 17.36 -16.94 3.34
CA VAL A 222 18.25 -15.76 3.41
C VAL A 222 17.82 -14.83 4.53
N ARG A 223 16.52 -14.56 4.66
CA ARG A 223 15.96 -13.70 5.72
C ARG A 223 15.57 -14.47 6.98
N GLY A 224 15.41 -15.79 6.89
CA GLY A 224 15.02 -16.63 8.03
C GLY A 224 13.57 -16.42 8.48
N GLU A 225 12.69 -16.00 7.57
CA GLU A 225 11.26 -15.84 7.80
C GLU A 225 10.58 -17.21 8.01
N ASP A 226 9.52 -17.27 8.82
CA ASP A 226 8.67 -18.46 8.93
C ASP A 226 7.78 -18.54 7.68
N VAL A 227 8.16 -19.38 6.72
CA VAL A 227 7.43 -19.54 5.45
C VAL A 227 6.55 -20.78 5.50
N ARG A 228 5.23 -20.58 5.36
CA ARG A 228 4.23 -21.64 5.37
C ARG A 228 3.62 -21.79 3.99
N LEU A 229 3.58 -23.03 3.51
CA LEU A 229 2.98 -23.42 2.23
C LEU A 229 1.57 -24.00 2.46
N TYR A 230 0.60 -23.46 1.74
CA TYR A 230 -0.76 -23.93 1.68
C TYR A 230 -1.08 -24.34 0.24
N ARG A 231 -1.31 -25.63 0.03
CA ARG A 231 -1.77 -26.15 -1.26
C ARG A 231 -3.26 -25.88 -1.39
N LEU A 232 -3.65 -25.07 -2.37
CA LEU A 232 -5.05 -24.69 -2.53
C LEU A 232 -5.77 -25.70 -3.42
N ASN A 233 -6.98 -26.08 -3.01
CA ASN A 233 -7.87 -26.89 -3.84
C ASN A 233 -8.65 -25.98 -4.80
N THR A 234 -7.94 -25.26 -5.66
CA THR A 234 -8.51 -24.31 -6.62
C THR A 234 -8.70 -24.99 -7.97
N PRO A 235 -9.91 -24.94 -8.57
CA PRO A 235 -10.12 -25.46 -9.92
C PRO A 235 -9.17 -24.80 -10.94
N PRO A 236 -8.60 -25.54 -11.90
CA PRO A 236 -7.64 -24.99 -12.86
C PRO A 236 -8.16 -23.77 -13.63
N GLU A 237 -9.47 -23.68 -13.92
CA GLU A 237 -10.03 -22.50 -14.60
C GLU A 237 -9.94 -21.23 -13.76
N GLN A 238 -10.10 -21.34 -12.44
CA GLN A 238 -9.99 -20.22 -11.51
C GLN A 238 -8.53 -19.82 -11.29
N ALA A 239 -7.63 -20.81 -11.17
CA ALA A 239 -6.20 -20.54 -11.12
C ALA A 239 -5.73 -19.82 -12.40
N ARG A 240 -6.22 -20.26 -13.57
CA ARG A 240 -5.94 -19.61 -14.86
C ARG A 240 -6.46 -18.18 -14.88
N ALA A 241 -7.71 -17.95 -14.46
CA ALA A 241 -8.29 -16.61 -14.39
C ALA A 241 -7.46 -15.67 -13.49
N LEU A 242 -7.01 -16.15 -12.33
CA LEU A 242 -6.17 -15.38 -11.42
C LEU A 242 -4.79 -15.07 -12.01
N LEU A 243 -4.13 -16.05 -12.65
CA LEU A 243 -2.83 -15.84 -13.31
C LEU A 243 -2.92 -14.79 -14.41
N LEU A 244 -3.98 -14.85 -15.21
CA LEU A 244 -4.24 -13.85 -16.25
C LEU A 244 -4.47 -12.46 -15.65
N GLU A 245 -5.22 -12.37 -14.55
CA GLU A 245 -5.46 -11.10 -13.85
C GLU A 245 -4.15 -10.51 -13.29
N TYR A 246 -3.24 -11.33 -12.76
CA TYR A 246 -1.89 -10.87 -12.38
C TYR A 246 -1.16 -10.26 -13.57
N ALA A 247 -1.09 -10.97 -14.70
CA ALA A 247 -0.38 -10.50 -15.89
C ALA A 247 -0.99 -9.19 -16.44
N LEU A 248 -2.32 -9.10 -16.49
CA LEU A 248 -3.04 -7.90 -16.93
C LEU A 248 -2.79 -6.71 -16.01
N GLN A 249 -2.98 -6.87 -14.69
CA GLN A 249 -2.77 -5.79 -13.73
C GLN A 249 -1.31 -5.37 -13.66
N SER A 250 -0.39 -6.32 -13.74
CA SER A 250 1.06 -6.05 -13.78
C SER A 250 1.45 -5.23 -15.01
N THR A 251 0.88 -5.55 -16.17
CA THR A 251 1.11 -4.81 -17.43
C THR A 251 0.48 -3.42 -17.39
N ALA A 252 -0.74 -3.29 -16.85
CA ALA A 252 -1.38 -1.99 -16.66
C ALA A 252 -0.59 -1.10 -15.68
N LEU A 253 -0.05 -1.68 -14.61
CA LEU A 253 0.77 -0.97 -13.62
C LEU A 253 2.07 -0.43 -14.23
N ALA A 254 2.66 -1.15 -15.20
CA ALA A 254 3.84 -0.69 -15.93
C ALA A 254 3.58 0.60 -16.74
N GLN A 255 2.34 0.80 -17.21
CA GLN A 255 1.94 2.01 -17.95
C GLN A 255 1.41 3.11 -17.03
N GLN A 256 0.71 2.72 -15.97
CA GLN A 256 0.11 3.63 -14.99
C GLN A 256 0.48 3.18 -13.58
N PRO A 257 1.62 3.67 -13.05
CA PRO A 257 2.05 3.39 -11.70
C PRO A 257 0.98 3.75 -10.68
N LYS A 258 0.94 3.01 -9.58
CA LYS A 258 0.05 3.27 -8.45
C LYS A 258 0.88 3.33 -7.18
N TRP A 259 0.45 4.15 -6.24
CA TRP A 259 1.05 4.19 -4.90
C TRP A 259 0.80 2.88 -4.17
N TYR A 260 1.83 2.35 -3.51
CA TYR A 260 1.64 1.38 -2.45
C TYR A 260 0.96 2.10 -1.28
N ASN A 261 0.07 1.39 -0.58
CA ASN A 261 -0.54 1.89 0.64
C ASN A 261 -0.70 0.75 1.65
N SER A 262 0.01 0.84 2.77
CA SER A 262 0.04 -0.19 3.81
C SER A 262 -1.33 -0.55 4.38
N ILE A 263 -2.34 0.31 4.20
CA ILE A 263 -3.72 0.09 4.65
C ILE A 263 -4.63 -0.37 3.50
N LEU A 264 -4.54 0.29 2.33
CA LEU A 264 -5.54 0.16 1.26
C LEU A 264 -5.09 -0.67 0.04
N ALA A 265 -3.78 -0.79 -0.16
CA ALA A 265 -3.16 -1.40 -1.34
C ALA A 265 -1.79 -1.97 -0.97
N ASN A 266 -1.80 -3.15 -0.37
CA ASN A 266 -0.66 -3.90 0.13
C ASN A 266 -0.68 -5.35 -0.39
N CYS A 267 0.32 -6.16 -0.01
CA CYS A 267 0.47 -7.55 -0.46
C CYS A 267 -0.77 -8.42 -0.18
N SER A 268 -1.56 -8.19 0.88
CA SER A 268 -2.76 -8.98 1.15
C SER A 268 -4.02 -8.44 0.46
N THR A 269 -4.26 -7.14 0.58
CA THR A 269 -5.48 -6.48 0.05
C THR A 269 -5.50 -6.45 -1.47
N VAL A 270 -4.33 -6.35 -2.12
CA VAL A 270 -4.23 -6.44 -3.57
C VAL A 270 -4.53 -7.86 -4.04
N VAL A 271 -3.94 -8.87 -3.40
CA VAL A 271 -4.20 -10.28 -3.76
C VAL A 271 -5.68 -10.62 -3.59
N PHE A 272 -6.32 -10.18 -2.51
CA PHE A 272 -7.75 -10.36 -2.33
C PHE A 272 -8.60 -9.71 -3.45
N LYS A 273 -8.21 -8.51 -3.91
CA LYS A 273 -8.88 -7.85 -5.04
C LYS A 273 -8.70 -8.64 -6.35
N LEU A 274 -7.51 -9.18 -6.61
CA LEU A 274 -7.22 -9.99 -7.80
C LEU A 274 -8.05 -11.28 -7.80
N VAL A 275 -8.11 -11.97 -6.66
CA VAL A 275 -8.91 -13.18 -6.46
C VAL A 275 -10.39 -12.93 -6.73
N ARG A 276 -10.92 -11.83 -6.17
CA ARG A 276 -12.32 -11.45 -6.39
C ARG A 276 -12.58 -11.07 -7.86
N ALA A 277 -11.64 -10.38 -8.50
CA ALA A 277 -11.73 -10.04 -9.93
C ALA A 277 -11.70 -11.28 -10.83
N ALA A 278 -10.93 -12.31 -10.44
CA ALA A 278 -10.89 -13.61 -11.10
C ALA A 278 -12.14 -14.48 -10.85
N GLY A 279 -13.14 -13.98 -10.12
CA GLY A 279 -14.39 -14.69 -9.85
C GLY A 279 -14.26 -15.82 -8.83
N SER A 280 -13.12 -15.91 -8.13
CA SER A 280 -12.89 -16.93 -7.12
C SER A 280 -13.30 -16.43 -5.74
N THR A 281 -14.03 -17.26 -5.00
CA THR A 281 -14.12 -17.14 -3.54
C THR A 281 -13.00 -18.02 -2.98
N LEU A 282 -11.79 -17.47 -2.82
CA LEU A 282 -10.83 -18.12 -1.94
C LEU A 282 -11.51 -18.28 -0.56
N PRO A 283 -11.37 -19.44 0.10
CA PRO A 283 -11.96 -19.69 1.41
C PRO A 283 -11.50 -18.68 2.48
#